data_AF-A0A4U9CZG6-F1
#
_entry.id   AF-A0A4U9CZG6-F1
#
_cell.length_a   1.000
_cell.length_b   1.000
_cell.length_c   1.000
_cell.angle_alpha   90.00
_cell.angle_beta   90.00
_cell.angle_gamma   90.00
#
_symmetry.space_group_name_H-M   'P 1'
#
loop_
_entity.id
_entity.type
_entity.pdbx_description
1 polymer ?
#
loop_
_entity_poly.entity_id
_entity_poly.type
_entity_poly.pdbx_seq_one_letter_code
_entity_poly.pdbx_strand_id
1 'polypeptide(L)'
;MAEPADIDTAMRLGVNYPHGPLAWGARLGWNRVLHLLETSSGTTARSAIAPVRYCARRRCWRCIMNDKAWRNARAMYELDTCAQTLGIDIIEMDEGYAQMTMTVAPNMLNGHQTCHGGQLFSLADTAFAYACNSQGLAAVASAASIDFLRPAFAGDRLVATARVRQQGKLTGVYDIDIVNQQQKIVALFRGKSHRIGGTITGEV
;
A
#
# COMPACT_ATOMS: atom_id res chain seq x y z
N MET A 1 -26.54 12.10 -11.50
CA MET A 1 -25.50 11.93 -10.46
C MET A 1 -24.70 13.23 -10.44
N ALA A 2 -24.29 13.72 -9.27
CA ALA A 2 -23.55 14.99 -9.19
C ALA A 2 -22.13 14.82 -9.75
N GLU A 3 -21.72 15.72 -10.63
CA GLU A 3 -20.39 15.79 -11.22
C GLU A 3 -19.43 16.56 -10.30
N PRO A 4 -18.10 16.37 -10.41
CA PRO A 4 -17.12 17.12 -9.60
C PRO A 4 -17.28 18.64 -9.72
N ALA A 5 -17.70 19.15 -10.89
CA ALA A 5 -17.97 20.56 -11.12
C ALA A 5 -19.17 21.10 -10.31
N ASP A 6 -20.08 20.23 -9.88
CA ASP A 6 -21.21 20.61 -9.03
C ASP A 6 -20.75 21.02 -7.63
N ILE A 7 -19.60 20.50 -7.15
CA ILE A 7 -19.00 20.90 -5.88
C ILE A 7 -18.57 22.37 -5.93
N ASP A 8 -17.94 22.79 -7.02
CA ASP A 8 -17.51 24.18 -7.20
C ASP A 8 -18.68 25.14 -7.35
N THR A 9 -19.75 24.69 -8.00
CA THR A 9 -20.98 25.46 -8.17
C THR A 9 -21.73 25.59 -6.85
N ALA A 10 -21.82 24.52 -6.06
CA ALA A 10 -22.40 24.53 -4.74
C ALA A 10 -21.65 25.47 -3.79
N MET A 11 -20.31 25.50 -3.83
CA MET A 11 -19.54 26.40 -2.99
C MET A 11 -19.69 27.88 -3.39
N ARG A 12 -19.72 28.17 -4.70
CA ARG A 12 -19.92 29.54 -5.17
C ARG A 12 -21.31 30.08 -4.83
N LEU A 13 -22.35 29.30 -5.13
CA LEU A 13 -23.73 29.77 -5.01
C LEU A 13 -24.31 29.55 -3.61
N GLY A 14 -23.87 28.51 -2.89
CA GLY A 14 -24.43 28.12 -1.60
C GLY A 14 -23.78 28.79 -0.39
N VAL A 15 -22.50 29.16 -0.48
CA VAL A 15 -21.76 29.81 0.63
C VAL A 15 -21.03 31.10 0.21
N ASN A 16 -21.34 31.62 -0.99
CA ASN A 16 -20.80 32.86 -1.54
C ASN A 16 -19.26 32.92 -1.62
N TYR A 17 -18.62 31.78 -1.85
CA TYR A 17 -17.18 31.75 -2.12
C TYR A 17 -16.91 32.22 -3.56
N PRO A 18 -15.83 32.97 -3.82
CA PRO A 18 -15.54 33.48 -5.17
C PRO A 18 -15.22 32.34 -6.16
N HIS A 19 -14.60 31.26 -5.68
CA HIS A 19 -14.31 30.06 -6.45
C HIS A 19 -14.50 28.81 -5.58
N GLY A 20 -14.83 27.70 -6.22
CA GLY A 20 -14.88 26.39 -5.57
C GLY A 20 -13.51 25.75 -5.38
N PRO A 21 -13.44 24.65 -4.62
CA PRO A 21 -12.18 23.98 -4.27
C PRO A 21 -11.40 23.47 -5.49
N LEU A 22 -12.05 23.02 -6.56
CA LEU A 22 -11.37 22.51 -7.76
C LEU A 22 -10.76 23.66 -8.58
N ALA A 23 -11.52 24.74 -8.78
CA ALA A 23 -11.04 25.96 -9.42
C ALA A 23 -9.88 26.60 -8.64
N TRP A 24 -9.95 26.60 -7.30
CA TRP A 24 -8.84 27.06 -6.47
C TRP A 24 -7.59 26.19 -6.61
N GLY A 25 -7.74 24.87 -6.60
CA GLY A 25 -6.63 23.93 -6.77
C GLY A 25 -5.93 24.06 -8.12
N ALA A 26 -6.71 24.24 -9.20
CA ALA A 26 -6.16 24.49 -10.53
C ALA A 26 -5.37 25.81 -10.62
N ARG A 27 -5.82 26.85 -9.90
CA ARG A 27 -5.21 28.19 -9.94
C ARG A 27 -3.99 28.34 -9.05
N LEU A 28 -4.00 27.71 -7.87
CA LEU A 28 -2.91 27.77 -6.88
C LEU A 28 -1.86 26.68 -7.11
N GLY A 29 -2.20 25.65 -7.88
CA GLY A 29 -1.39 24.46 -8.10
C GLY A 29 -1.61 23.41 -7.00
N TRP A 30 -1.97 22.20 -7.43
CA TRP A 30 -2.32 21.10 -6.51
C TRP A 30 -1.20 20.73 -5.54
N ASN A 31 0.07 20.79 -5.98
CA ASN A 31 1.21 20.52 -5.11
C ASN A 31 1.33 21.52 -3.97
N ARG A 32 1.01 22.80 -4.22
CA ARG A 32 1.10 23.87 -3.22
C ARG A 32 -0.07 23.80 -2.23
N VAL A 33 -1.27 23.48 -2.72
CA VAL A 33 -2.45 23.22 -1.90
C VAL A 33 -2.21 22.02 -1.00
N LEU A 34 -1.67 20.93 -1.56
CA LEU A 34 -1.31 19.73 -0.80
C LEU A 34 -0.28 20.05 0.28
N HIS A 35 0.81 20.72 -0.07
CA HIS A 35 1.85 21.10 0.88
C HIS A 35 1.33 22.00 2.01
N LEU A 36 0.44 22.95 1.72
CA LEU A 36 -0.19 23.81 2.73
C LEU A 36 -1.12 23.02 3.66
N LEU A 37 -1.92 22.10 3.13
CA LEU A 37 -2.78 21.22 3.93
C LEU A 37 -1.96 20.28 4.82
N GLU A 38 -0.85 19.76 4.31
CA GLU A 38 0.11 18.94 5.07
C GLU A 38 0.81 19.75 6.17
N THR A 39 1.24 20.97 5.87
CA THR A 39 1.94 21.84 6.84
C THR A 39 1.00 22.37 7.92
N SER A 40 -0.22 22.79 7.54
CA SER A 40 -1.21 23.36 8.47
C SER A 40 -1.86 22.31 9.39
N SER A 41 -1.90 21.04 8.96
CA SER A 41 -2.37 19.93 9.79
C SER A 41 -1.37 19.52 10.89
N GLY A 42 -0.09 19.91 10.78
CA GLY A 42 0.91 19.75 11.84
C GLY A 42 0.81 20.79 12.97
N THR A 43 0.19 21.96 12.73
CA THR A 43 0.28 23.11 13.65
C THR A 43 -1.04 23.44 14.39
N THR A 44 -2.18 22.86 14.01
CA THR A 44 -3.48 23.36 14.51
C THR A 44 -4.25 22.32 15.31
N ALA A 45 -3.93 22.23 16.60
CA ALA A 45 -4.81 21.67 17.61
C ALA A 45 -5.98 22.63 17.89
N ARG A 46 -6.98 22.70 16.99
CA ARG A 46 -8.39 23.09 17.27
C ARG A 46 -9.24 23.08 15.98
N SER A 47 -10.48 22.65 16.16
CA SER A 47 -11.53 22.27 15.21
C SER A 47 -11.96 23.30 14.16
N ALA A 48 -12.28 22.86 12.94
CA ALA A 48 -13.40 23.39 12.12
C ALA A 48 -13.70 22.61 10.81
N ILE A 49 -12.79 21.80 10.28
CA ILE A 49 -13.01 21.07 9.01
C ILE A 49 -13.22 19.58 9.31
N ALA A 50 -14.46 19.20 9.59
CA ALA A 50 -14.89 17.80 9.62
C ALA A 50 -15.42 17.43 8.22
N PRO A 51 -14.82 16.49 7.49
CA PRO A 51 -15.38 16.04 6.23
C PRO A 51 -16.69 15.27 6.47
N VAL A 52 -17.70 15.62 5.67
CA VAL A 52 -19.05 15.05 5.63
C VAL A 52 -19.02 13.51 5.59
N ARG A 53 -19.93 12.90 6.35
CA ARG A 53 -20.12 11.46 6.60
C ARG A 53 -20.53 10.63 5.37
N TYR A 54 -19.78 10.66 4.27
CA TYR A 54 -20.04 9.80 3.09
C TYR A 54 -18.95 8.76 2.78
N CYS A 55 -17.95 8.59 3.65
CA CYS A 55 -16.91 7.55 3.51
C CYS A 55 -17.05 6.46 4.57
N ALA A 56 -18.11 5.66 4.49
CA ALA A 56 -18.30 4.46 5.33
C ALA A 56 -17.71 3.18 4.71
N ARG A 57 -16.81 3.25 3.72
CA ARG A 57 -16.23 2.04 3.11
C ARG A 57 -14.75 2.07 2.73
N ARG A 58 -14.01 3.13 3.04
CA ARG A 58 -12.54 3.13 2.98
C ARG A 58 -12.02 3.98 4.14
N ARG A 59 -11.09 3.42 4.92
CA ARG A 59 -10.54 4.02 6.14
C ARG A 59 -10.16 5.49 5.89
N CYS A 60 -10.50 6.36 6.84
CA CYS A 60 -10.31 7.80 6.78
C CYS A 60 -8.84 8.17 6.49
N TRP A 61 -8.58 9.15 5.61
CA TRP A 61 -7.25 9.68 5.28
C TRP A 61 -6.42 10.08 6.53
N ARG A 62 -7.11 10.50 7.59
CA ARG A 62 -6.51 10.86 8.88
C ARG A 62 -5.97 9.66 9.68
N CYS A 63 -6.49 8.45 9.42
CA CYS A 63 -5.95 7.21 9.97
C CYS A 63 -4.72 6.74 9.17
N ILE A 64 -4.73 6.91 7.85
CA ILE A 64 -3.62 6.50 6.96
C ILE A 64 -2.34 7.29 7.24
N MET A 65 -2.43 8.59 7.54
CA MET A 65 -1.24 9.43 7.79
C MET A 65 -0.64 9.31 9.20
N ASN A 66 -1.38 8.76 10.18
CA ASN A 66 -0.85 8.51 11.53
C ASN A 66 -0.46 7.03 11.75
N ASP A 67 -0.58 6.22 10.71
CA ASP A 67 -0.29 4.80 10.76
C ASP A 67 1.21 4.56 10.67
N LYS A 68 1.80 4.00 11.75
CA LYS A 68 3.21 3.62 11.78
C LYS A 68 3.55 2.66 10.64
N ALA A 69 2.61 1.78 10.26
CA ALA A 69 2.82 0.82 9.19
C ALA A 69 3.05 1.50 7.84
N TRP A 70 2.27 2.54 7.51
CA TRP A 70 2.42 3.29 6.25
C TRP A 70 3.71 4.10 6.19
N ARG A 71 4.14 4.68 7.31
CA ARG A 71 5.43 5.41 7.38
C ARG A 71 6.61 4.46 7.14
N ASN A 72 6.62 3.32 7.83
CA ASN A 72 7.66 2.31 7.66
C ASN A 72 7.67 1.76 6.22
N ALA A 73 6.49 1.45 5.68
CA ALA A 73 6.35 0.95 4.32
C ALA A 73 6.89 1.93 3.27
N ARG A 74 6.61 3.23 3.39
CA ARG A 74 7.13 4.25 2.46
C ARG A 74 8.65 4.37 2.53
N ALA A 75 9.20 4.44 3.74
CA ALA A 75 10.64 4.52 3.93
C ALA A 75 11.36 3.30 3.33
N MET A 76 10.78 2.10 3.48
CA MET A 76 11.28 0.89 2.82
C MET A 76 11.15 0.96 1.29
N TYR A 77 9.99 1.38 0.79
CA TYR A 77 9.70 1.40 -0.65
C TYR A 77 10.60 2.33 -1.45
N GLU A 78 10.96 3.49 -0.88
CA GLU A 78 11.90 4.43 -1.51
C GLU A 78 13.28 3.81 -1.78
N LEU A 79 13.69 2.84 -0.96
CA LEU A 79 14.97 2.13 -1.07
C LEU A 79 14.84 0.76 -1.76
N ASP A 80 13.62 0.29 -2.02
CA ASP A 80 13.35 -1.04 -2.58
C ASP A 80 13.35 -1.02 -4.11
N THR A 81 14.55 -0.99 -4.69
CA THR A 81 14.75 -1.02 -6.15
C THR A 81 14.14 -2.27 -6.79
N CYS A 82 14.05 -3.40 -6.05
CA CYS A 82 13.47 -4.64 -6.56
C CYS A 82 11.97 -4.48 -6.79
N ALA A 83 11.23 -4.01 -5.77
CA ALA A 83 9.81 -3.75 -5.88
C ALA A 83 9.49 -2.76 -7.01
N GLN A 84 10.26 -1.67 -7.11
CA GLN A 84 10.09 -0.67 -8.17
C GLN A 84 10.35 -1.25 -9.57
N THR A 85 11.41 -2.05 -9.74
CA THR A 85 11.77 -2.67 -11.04
C THR A 85 10.72 -3.66 -11.50
N LEU A 86 10.12 -4.39 -10.56
CA LEU A 86 9.05 -5.35 -10.83
C LEU A 86 7.66 -4.69 -10.98
N GLY A 87 7.56 -3.37 -10.79
CA GLY A 87 6.27 -2.67 -10.85
C GLY A 87 5.31 -3.12 -9.74
N ILE A 88 5.86 -3.39 -8.55
CA ILE A 88 5.08 -3.75 -7.36
C ILE A 88 4.64 -2.46 -6.67
N ASP A 89 3.33 -2.33 -6.41
CA ASP A 89 2.74 -1.20 -5.70
C ASP A 89 2.09 -1.63 -4.39
N ILE A 90 2.10 -0.75 -3.39
CA ILE A 90 1.42 -0.95 -2.10
C ILE A 90 -0.06 -0.56 -2.26
N ILE A 91 -0.98 -1.48 -1.96
CA ILE A 91 -2.43 -1.20 -1.93
C ILE A 91 -2.89 -0.83 -0.53
N GLU A 92 -2.51 -1.64 0.47
CA GLU A 92 -3.00 -1.52 1.83
C GLU A 92 -1.89 -1.96 2.81
N MET A 93 -1.80 -1.27 3.93
CA MET A 93 -0.88 -1.59 5.03
C MET A 93 -1.64 -1.49 6.35
N ASP A 94 -1.33 -2.40 7.28
CA ASP A 94 -1.76 -2.38 8.68
C ASP A 94 -0.71 -3.16 9.51
N GLU A 95 -0.87 -3.21 10.83
CA GLU A 95 0.06 -3.95 11.70
C GLU A 95 0.01 -5.46 11.42
N GLY A 96 1.15 -6.05 11.03
CA GLY A 96 1.26 -7.45 10.63
C GLY A 96 0.56 -7.80 9.31
N TYR A 97 0.22 -6.79 8.50
CA TYR A 97 -0.54 -6.96 7.26
C TYR A 97 -0.03 -6.05 6.15
N ALA A 98 0.04 -6.61 4.95
CA ALA A 98 0.35 -5.85 3.74
C ALA A 98 -0.41 -6.42 2.55
N GLN A 99 -0.92 -5.56 1.69
CA GLN A 99 -1.47 -5.94 0.40
C GLN A 99 -0.72 -5.19 -0.68
N MET A 100 -0.15 -5.94 -1.62
CA MET A 100 0.63 -5.42 -2.73
C MET A 100 0.09 -5.94 -4.06
N THR A 101 0.43 -5.25 -5.15
CA THR A 101 -0.03 -5.62 -6.48
C THR A 101 1.08 -5.52 -7.50
N MET A 102 1.02 -6.36 -8.51
CA MET A 102 1.94 -6.39 -9.65
C MET A 102 1.16 -6.75 -10.90
N THR A 103 1.44 -6.08 -12.00
CA THR A 103 0.93 -6.49 -13.31
C THR A 103 1.99 -7.35 -13.99
N VAL A 104 1.61 -8.55 -14.44
CA VAL A 104 2.55 -9.45 -15.11
C VAL A 104 2.96 -8.85 -16.44
N ALA A 105 4.21 -8.43 -16.56
CA ALA A 105 4.76 -7.86 -17.78
C ALA A 105 5.30 -8.96 -18.72
N PRO A 106 5.40 -8.70 -20.05
CA PRO A 106 5.89 -9.70 -21.00
C PRO A 106 7.32 -10.20 -20.72
N ASN A 107 8.17 -9.36 -20.12
CA ASN A 107 9.54 -9.72 -19.72
C ASN A 107 9.61 -10.64 -18.48
N MET A 108 8.48 -10.92 -17.83
CA MET A 108 8.38 -11.83 -16.67
C MET A 108 7.98 -13.26 -17.06
N LEU A 109 7.73 -13.50 -18.35
CA LEU A 109 7.24 -14.79 -18.84
C LEU A 109 8.37 -15.82 -18.97
N ASN A 110 8.04 -17.09 -18.70
CA ASN A 110 8.88 -18.24 -18.95
C ASN A 110 8.63 -18.83 -20.36
N GLY A 111 9.31 -19.94 -20.69
CA GLY A 111 9.16 -20.64 -21.98
C GLY A 111 7.76 -21.17 -22.30
N HIS A 112 6.85 -21.20 -21.32
CA HIS A 112 5.45 -21.57 -21.50
C HIS A 112 4.51 -20.36 -21.61
N GLN A 113 5.05 -19.15 -21.76
CA GLN A 113 4.29 -17.89 -21.81
C GLN A 113 3.46 -17.64 -20.53
N THR A 114 3.96 -18.12 -19.39
CA THR A 114 3.37 -17.90 -18.06
C THR A 114 4.36 -17.17 -17.18
N CYS A 115 3.87 -16.44 -16.17
CA CYS A 115 4.70 -15.74 -15.21
C CYS A 115 5.70 -16.70 -14.57
N HIS A 116 6.98 -16.35 -14.60
CA HIS A 116 8.04 -17.16 -14.02
C HIS A 116 7.84 -17.28 -12.50
N GLY A 117 8.00 -18.49 -11.94
CA GLY A 117 7.76 -18.75 -10.52
C GLY A 117 8.58 -17.86 -9.58
N GLY A 118 9.78 -17.48 -9.99
CA GLY A 118 10.61 -16.50 -9.27
C GLY A 118 10.00 -15.11 -9.14
N GLN A 119 9.21 -14.66 -10.13
CA GLN A 119 8.54 -13.35 -10.08
C GLN A 119 7.36 -13.37 -9.11
N LEU A 120 6.62 -14.48 -9.08
CA LEU A 120 5.58 -14.72 -8.08
C LEU A 120 6.17 -14.82 -6.66
N PHE A 121 7.34 -15.47 -6.54
CA PHE A 121 8.07 -15.54 -5.27
C PHE A 121 8.50 -14.14 -4.82
N SER A 122 9.08 -13.32 -5.71
CA SER A 122 9.46 -11.95 -5.39
C SER A 122 8.25 -11.13 -4.94
N LEU A 123 7.11 -11.20 -5.64
CA LEU A 123 5.89 -10.52 -5.22
C LEU A 123 5.42 -10.96 -3.81
N ALA A 124 5.43 -12.27 -3.53
CA ALA A 124 5.05 -12.78 -2.21
C ALA A 124 6.04 -12.36 -1.12
N ASP A 125 7.33 -12.41 -1.41
CA ASP A 125 8.40 -12.04 -0.48
C ASP A 125 8.39 -10.53 -0.20
N THR A 126 8.12 -9.68 -1.18
CA THR A 126 7.89 -8.25 -0.97
C THR A 126 6.68 -8.05 -0.05
N ALA A 127 5.52 -8.65 -0.33
CA ALA A 127 4.36 -8.51 0.57
C ALA A 127 4.66 -8.99 2.00
N PHE A 128 5.41 -10.09 2.14
CA PHE A 128 5.89 -10.59 3.42
C PHE A 128 6.84 -9.63 4.14
N ALA A 129 7.81 -9.06 3.42
CA ALA A 129 8.76 -8.10 3.96
C ALA A 129 8.03 -6.87 4.53
N TYR A 130 7.03 -6.34 3.83
CA TYR A 130 6.26 -5.18 4.29
C TYR A 130 5.38 -5.53 5.49
N ALA A 131 4.75 -6.70 5.48
CA ALA A 131 3.93 -7.15 6.61
C ALA A 131 4.76 -7.36 7.89
N CYS A 132 5.94 -7.99 7.80
CA CYS A 132 6.76 -8.25 8.99
C CYS A 132 7.43 -6.97 9.54
N ASN A 133 7.73 -6.02 8.66
CA ASN A 133 8.35 -4.75 9.01
C ASN A 133 7.33 -3.65 9.39
N SER A 134 6.03 -3.88 9.21
CA SER A 134 4.97 -2.95 9.62
C SER A 134 5.08 -2.52 11.10
N GLN A 135 5.59 -3.40 11.97
CA GLN A 135 5.79 -3.18 13.41
C GLN A 135 7.05 -2.36 13.75
N GLY A 136 7.85 -1.95 12.75
CA GLY A 136 9.05 -1.13 12.96
C GLY A 136 10.26 -1.89 13.50
N LEU A 137 10.21 -3.23 13.52
CA LEU A 137 11.30 -4.09 13.95
C LEU A 137 11.86 -4.83 12.75
N ALA A 138 13.15 -4.59 12.45
CA ALA A 138 13.78 -5.18 11.28
C ALA A 138 13.76 -6.72 11.34
N ALA A 139 13.17 -7.33 10.32
CA ALA A 139 13.06 -8.78 10.20
C ALA A 139 13.48 -9.25 8.80
N VAL A 140 14.11 -10.43 8.76
CA VAL A 140 14.55 -11.08 7.53
C VAL A 140 13.84 -12.42 7.35
N ALA A 141 13.71 -12.85 6.09
CA ALA A 141 13.26 -14.20 5.77
C ALA A 141 14.31 -15.23 6.21
N SER A 142 13.93 -16.16 7.09
CA SER A 142 14.76 -17.30 7.48
C SER A 142 14.41 -18.57 6.70
N ALA A 143 13.16 -18.69 6.28
CA ALA A 143 12.67 -19.76 5.41
C ALA A 143 11.37 -19.34 4.73
N ALA A 144 11.10 -19.90 3.55
CA ALA A 144 9.85 -19.71 2.84
C ALA A 144 9.46 -20.97 2.09
N SER A 145 8.15 -21.20 1.93
CA SER A 145 7.59 -22.22 1.05
C SER A 145 6.50 -21.60 0.19
N ILE A 146 6.45 -21.98 -1.09
CA ILE A 146 5.43 -21.51 -2.03
C ILE A 146 4.83 -22.69 -2.80
N ASP A 147 3.50 -22.70 -2.90
CA ASP A 147 2.73 -23.64 -3.70
C ASP A 147 2.09 -22.90 -4.88
N PHE A 148 2.43 -23.32 -6.10
CA PHE A 148 1.88 -22.76 -7.33
C PHE A 148 0.62 -23.53 -7.73
N LEU A 149 -0.54 -22.87 -7.68
CA LEU A 149 -1.83 -23.50 -7.95
C LEU A 149 -2.34 -23.25 -9.36
N ARG A 150 -2.06 -22.07 -9.91
CA ARG A 150 -2.50 -21.66 -11.26
C ARG A 150 -1.42 -20.83 -11.95
N PRO A 151 -1.31 -20.90 -13.28
CA PRO A 151 -0.47 -19.98 -14.03
C PRO A 151 -1.05 -18.56 -13.97
N ALA A 152 -0.17 -17.57 -14.09
CA ALA A 152 -0.53 -16.18 -14.37
C ALA A 152 0.01 -15.80 -15.74
N PHE A 153 -0.72 -14.97 -16.48
CA PHE A 153 -0.40 -14.59 -17.85
C PHE A 153 -0.04 -13.11 -17.95
N ALA A 154 0.60 -12.70 -19.04
CA ALA A 154 0.89 -11.29 -19.28
C ALA A 154 -0.41 -10.46 -19.27
N GLY A 155 -0.36 -9.32 -18.59
CA GLY A 155 -1.51 -8.45 -18.35
C GLY A 155 -2.37 -8.84 -17.15
N ASP A 156 -2.15 -10.01 -16.53
CA ASP A 156 -2.84 -10.33 -15.28
C ASP A 156 -2.41 -9.36 -14.18
N ARG A 157 -3.39 -8.84 -13.44
CA ARG A 157 -3.16 -8.01 -12.26
C ARG A 157 -3.23 -8.90 -11.03
N LEU A 158 -2.06 -9.15 -10.44
CA LEU A 158 -1.91 -9.97 -9.26
C LEU A 158 -1.98 -9.10 -8.01
N VAL A 159 -2.57 -9.65 -6.96
CA VAL A 159 -2.64 -9.05 -5.63
C VAL A 159 -2.13 -10.08 -4.63
N ALA A 160 -1.02 -9.75 -3.96
CA ALA A 160 -0.47 -10.54 -2.87
C ALA A 160 -0.91 -9.94 -1.54
N THR A 161 -1.55 -10.75 -0.71
CA THR A 161 -2.04 -10.33 0.61
C THR A 161 -1.30 -11.10 1.70
N ALA A 162 -0.48 -10.42 2.47
CA ALA A 162 0.29 -10.97 3.57
C ALA A 162 -0.37 -10.72 4.92
N ARG A 163 -0.45 -11.78 5.74
CA ARG A 163 -1.03 -11.75 7.08
C ARG A 163 -0.14 -12.49 8.07
N VAL A 164 0.15 -11.85 9.19
CA VAL A 164 0.76 -12.50 10.33
C VAL A 164 -0.15 -13.62 10.85
N ARG A 165 0.40 -14.82 11.01
CA ARG A 165 -0.27 -15.96 11.65
C ARG A 165 0.15 -16.09 13.10
N GLN A 166 1.42 -15.84 13.37
CA GLN A 166 2.00 -15.87 14.70
C GLN A 166 3.22 -14.96 14.74
N GLN A 167 3.34 -14.15 15.78
CA GLN A 167 4.51 -13.31 16.02
C GLN A 167 5.04 -13.56 17.43
N GLY A 168 6.24 -14.11 17.53
CA GLY A 168 6.98 -14.24 18.78
C GLY A 168 7.95 -13.07 19.00
N LYS A 169 8.84 -13.21 19.99
CA LYS A 169 9.87 -12.21 20.29
C LYS A 169 10.90 -12.09 19.16
N LEU A 170 11.38 -13.22 18.64
CA LEU A 170 12.44 -13.31 17.62
C LEU A 170 11.92 -13.79 16.26
N THR A 171 10.99 -14.75 16.24
CA THR A 171 10.50 -15.37 15.01
C THR A 171 9.02 -15.10 14.79
N GLY A 172 8.60 -15.09 13.53
CA GLY A 172 7.20 -14.95 13.15
C GLY A 172 6.85 -15.76 11.90
N VAL A 173 5.59 -16.14 11.76
CA VAL A 173 5.06 -16.90 10.62
C VAL A 173 3.99 -16.07 9.94
N TYR A 174 4.08 -15.96 8.62
CA TYR A 174 3.21 -15.15 7.79
C TYR A 174 2.68 -16.00 6.64
N ASP A 175 1.39 -15.87 6.36
CA ASP A 175 0.74 -16.47 5.19
C ASP A 175 0.49 -15.38 4.15
N ILE A 176 0.74 -15.71 2.90
CA ILE A 176 0.60 -14.82 1.76
C ILE A 176 -0.22 -15.54 0.69
N ASP A 177 -1.34 -14.93 0.32
CA ASP A 177 -2.20 -15.40 -0.76
C ASP A 177 -1.98 -14.50 -1.99
N ILE A 178 -1.64 -15.08 -3.14
CA ILE A 178 -1.62 -14.37 -4.42
C ILE A 178 -2.90 -14.68 -5.19
N VAL A 179 -3.68 -13.65 -5.51
CA VAL A 179 -4.91 -13.75 -6.31
C VAL A 179 -4.82 -12.92 -7.58
N ASN A 180 -5.52 -13.35 -8.63
CA ASN A 180 -5.65 -12.56 -9.86
C ASN A 180 -6.91 -11.67 -9.85
N GLN A 181 -7.11 -10.92 -10.93
CA GLN A 181 -8.26 -10.03 -11.14
C GLN A 181 -9.62 -10.75 -11.11
N GLN A 182 -9.65 -12.07 -11.31
CA GLN A 182 -10.85 -12.91 -11.22
C GLN A 182 -11.05 -13.51 -9.81
N GLN A 183 -10.27 -13.08 -8.81
CA GLN A 183 -10.29 -13.61 -7.44
C GLN A 183 -9.92 -15.10 -7.35
N LYS A 184 -9.16 -15.62 -8.32
CA LYS A 184 -8.63 -16.98 -8.28
C LYS A 184 -7.26 -16.99 -7.64
N ILE A 185 -7.03 -17.93 -6.73
CA ILE A 185 -5.73 -18.12 -6.08
C ILE A 185 -4.73 -18.66 -7.10
N VAL A 186 -3.65 -17.92 -7.30
CA VAL A 186 -2.52 -18.24 -8.18
C VAL A 186 -1.45 -19.00 -7.41
N ALA A 187 -1.09 -18.52 -6.21
CA ALA A 187 -0.11 -19.17 -5.35
C ALA A 187 -0.42 -18.92 -3.87
N LEU A 188 0.05 -19.85 -3.04
CA LEU A 188 0.04 -19.73 -1.58
C LEU A 188 1.49 -19.74 -1.10
N PHE A 189 1.84 -18.82 -0.22
CA PHE A 189 3.19 -18.70 0.31
C PHE A 189 3.14 -18.64 1.84
N ARG A 190 4.12 -19.28 2.48
CA ARG A 190 4.34 -19.18 3.92
C ARG A 190 5.78 -18.81 4.21
N GLY A 191 5.96 -17.66 4.84
CA GLY A 191 7.26 -17.12 5.24
C GLY A 191 7.50 -17.26 6.74
N LYS A 192 8.75 -17.56 7.11
CA LYS A 192 9.26 -17.49 8.48
C LYS A 192 10.22 -16.32 8.61
N SER A 193 9.88 -15.36 9.46
CA SER A 193 10.72 -14.21 9.77
C SER A 193 11.62 -14.49 10.96
N HIS A 194 12.78 -13.84 10.97
CA HIS A 194 13.68 -13.74 12.11
C HIS A 194 14.09 -12.27 12.30
N ARG A 195 13.88 -11.71 13.50
CA ARG A 195 14.27 -10.34 13.83
C ARG A 195 15.77 -10.27 14.07
N ILE A 196 16.40 -9.24 13.52
CA ILE A 196 17.87 -9.06 13.58
C ILE A 196 18.31 -8.00 14.60
N GLY A 197 17.36 -7.40 15.33
CA GLY A 197 17.61 -6.26 16.21
C GLY A 197 17.70 -4.95 15.41
N GLY A 198 17.29 -3.84 16.02
CA GLY A 198 17.24 -2.53 15.36
C GLY A 198 15.88 -2.16 14.75
N THR A 199 15.77 -0.88 14.41
CA THR A 199 14.60 -0.25 13.77
C THR A 199 14.85 -0.03 12.29
N ILE A 200 13.77 -0.09 11.52
CA ILE A 200 13.80 -0.04 10.04
C ILE A 200 14.09 1.37 9.53
N THR A 201 13.74 2.37 10.34
CA THR A 201 13.98 3.79 10.09
C THR A 201 15.34 4.27 10.61
N GLY A 202 16.14 3.42 11.26
CA GLY A 202 17.45 3.79 11.79
C GLY A 202 17.43 4.72 13.02
N GLU A 203 16.27 4.97 13.63
CA GLU A 203 16.19 5.71 14.89
C GLU A 203 16.53 4.78 16.06
N VAL A 204 17.70 5.01 16.66
CA VAL A 204 18.21 4.37 17.89
C VAL A 204 17.70 5.10 19.12
#